data_AF-A0A564ZC59-F1
#
_entry.id   AF-A0A564ZC59-F1
#
_cell.length_a   1.000
_cell.length_b   1.000
_cell.length_c   1.000
_cell.angle_alpha   90.00
_cell.angle_beta   90.00
_cell.angle_gamma   90.00
#
_symmetry.space_group_name_H-M   'P 1'
#
loop_
_entity.id
_entity.type
_entity.pdbx_description
1 polymer ?
#
loop_
_entity_poly.entity_id
_entity_poly.type
_entity_poly.pdbx_seq_one_letter_code
_entity_poly.pdbx_strand_id
1 'polypeptide(L)'
;MSLIIECILISLVILPYLHESYFEESTCYLHYIERNMPMLKCENKCSKDRSQFPCLKVHILYEWDNHNYSAKLFDTIGTHENYKKHGCVTSTCHRRVEDNRYVVDLFRMRLLSRTKFRCYVSGKFHSHEALMDKFHRPQTIFHSAFWPGLIFIASLVLLLMTLFFHRYRSWKHHSLLLD
;
A
#
# COMPACT_ATOMS: atom_id res chain seq x y z
N MET A 1 10.68 1.92 -24.01
CA MET A 1 11.16 1.78 -22.62
C MET A 1 10.32 2.59 -21.61
N SER A 2 9.84 3.79 -21.94
CA SER A 2 9.00 4.61 -21.01
C SER A 2 7.63 4.01 -20.69
N LEU A 3 6.89 3.53 -21.70
CA LEU A 3 5.53 3.00 -21.52
C LEU A 3 5.46 1.78 -20.59
N ILE A 4 6.48 0.91 -20.62
CA ILE A 4 6.55 -0.25 -19.74
C ILE A 4 6.77 0.19 -18.29
N ILE A 5 7.63 1.19 -18.07
CA ILE A 5 7.91 1.74 -16.74
C ILE A 5 6.68 2.47 -16.19
N GLU A 6 5.96 3.25 -17.01
CA GLU A 6 4.70 3.88 -16.61
C GLU A 6 3.63 2.85 -16.24
N CYS A 7 3.43 1.81 -17.06
CA CYS A 7 2.49 0.73 -16.73
C CYS A 7 2.85 0.02 -15.41
N ILE A 8 4.14 -0.26 -15.19
CA ILE A 8 4.61 -0.87 -13.93
C ILE A 8 4.34 0.06 -12.74
N LEU A 9 4.59 1.36 -12.87
CA LEU A 9 4.34 2.34 -11.80
C LEU A 9 2.84 2.49 -11.49
N ILE A 10 1.98 2.49 -12.50
CA ILE A 10 0.52 2.52 -12.31
C ILE A 10 0.07 1.30 -11.52
N SER A 11 0.50 0.09 -11.92
CA SER A 11 0.09 -1.15 -11.25
C SER A 11 0.66 -1.30 -9.85
N LEU A 12 1.89 -0.87 -9.60
CA LEU A 12 2.57 -1.06 -8.31
C LEU A 12 2.32 0.05 -7.29
N VAL A 13 1.95 1.26 -7.72
CA VAL A 13 1.84 2.42 -6.81
C VAL A 13 0.45 3.04 -6.83
N ILE A 14 -0.12 3.28 -8.02
CA ILE A 14 -1.39 4.01 -8.13
C ILE A 14 -2.57 3.13 -7.72
N LEU A 15 -2.62 1.89 -8.20
CA LEU A 15 -3.70 0.96 -7.87
C LEU A 15 -3.80 0.66 -6.35
N PRO A 16 -2.72 0.29 -5.64
CA PRO A 16 -2.79 0.08 -4.19
C PRO A 16 -3.12 1.37 -3.43
N TYR A 17 -2.68 2.53 -3.92
CA TYR A 17 -3.09 3.81 -3.34
C TYR A 17 -4.59 4.06 -3.46
N LEU A 18 -5.19 3.83 -4.64
CA LEU A 18 -6.63 3.99 -4.82
C LEU A 18 -7.40 3.07 -3.87
N HIS A 19 -6.95 1.82 -3.71
CA HIS A 19 -7.57 0.90 -2.77
C HIS A 19 -7.42 1.36 -1.30
N GLU A 20 -6.26 1.89 -0.92
CA GLU A 20 -6.04 2.43 0.42
C GLU A 20 -6.75 3.79 0.66
N SER A 21 -7.07 4.53 -0.40
CA SER A 21 -7.80 5.81 -0.33
C SER A 21 -9.25 5.66 0.11
N TYR A 22 -9.84 4.46 -0.04
CA TYR A 22 -11.20 4.17 0.41
C TYR A 22 -11.38 4.14 1.93
N PHE A 23 -10.28 4.00 2.67
CA PHE A 23 -10.32 4.01 4.13
C PHE A 23 -10.17 5.44 4.64
N GLU A 24 -11.05 5.92 5.50
CA GLU A 24 -11.01 7.28 6.04
C GLU A 24 -10.56 7.27 7.50
N GLU A 25 -9.81 8.29 7.91
CA GLU A 25 -9.28 8.38 9.28
C GLU A 25 -10.43 8.51 10.29
N SER A 26 -10.43 7.64 11.30
CA SER A 26 -11.41 7.64 12.39
C SER A 26 -10.77 7.24 13.72
N THR A 27 -11.56 7.36 14.78
CA THR A 27 -11.19 6.92 16.13
C THR A 27 -11.85 5.59 16.41
N CYS A 28 -11.04 4.55 16.63
CA CYS A 28 -11.51 3.21 16.90
C CYS A 28 -11.32 2.81 18.35
N TYR A 29 -12.23 1.97 18.82
CA TYR A 29 -12.23 1.36 20.13
C TYR A 29 -12.14 -0.16 19.99
N LEU A 30 -11.31 -0.81 20.80
CA LEU A 30 -11.28 -2.27 20.87
C LEU A 30 -12.62 -2.78 21.41
N HIS A 31 -13.31 -3.61 20.63
CA HIS A 31 -14.55 -4.25 21.08
C HIS A 31 -14.23 -5.60 21.72
N TYR A 32 -13.74 -6.54 20.92
CA TYR A 32 -13.34 -7.86 21.39
C TYR A 32 -12.35 -8.51 20.43
N ILE A 33 -11.67 -9.53 20.94
CA ILE A 33 -10.75 -10.38 20.19
C ILE A 33 -11.31 -11.79 20.21
N GLU A 34 -11.40 -12.44 19.05
CA GLU A 34 -11.87 -13.84 19.00
C GLU A 34 -10.88 -14.76 19.73
N ARG A 35 -11.41 -15.70 20.53
CA ARG A 35 -10.58 -16.66 21.27
C ARG A 35 -9.93 -17.70 20.37
N ASN A 36 -10.62 -18.06 19.28
CA ASN A 36 -10.12 -19.05 18.34
C ASN A 36 -9.06 -18.43 17.43
N MET A 37 -7.81 -18.88 17.59
CA MET A 37 -6.68 -18.43 16.79
C MET A 37 -6.11 -19.61 15.99
N PRO A 38 -6.74 -19.98 14.86
CA PRO A 38 -6.23 -21.07 14.03
C PRO A 38 -4.87 -20.70 13.44
N MET A 39 -3.98 -21.68 13.32
CA MET A 39 -2.69 -21.49 12.65
C MET A 39 -2.91 -21.36 11.15
N LEU A 40 -2.46 -20.24 10.57
CA LEU A 40 -2.48 -20.02 9.14
C LEU A 40 -1.06 -20.06 8.58
N LYS A 41 -0.94 -20.59 7.36
CA LYS A 41 0.32 -20.60 6.63
C LYS A 41 0.68 -19.18 6.18
N CYS A 42 1.95 -18.87 6.28
CA CYS A 42 2.54 -17.66 5.70
C CYS A 42 3.85 -17.99 5.02
N GLU A 43 4.29 -17.09 4.15
CA GLU A 43 5.55 -17.21 3.42
C GLU A 43 6.40 -15.97 3.65
N ASN A 44 7.67 -16.19 4.00
CA ASN A 44 8.61 -15.10 4.11
C ASN A 44 9.01 -14.61 2.71
N LYS A 45 8.81 -13.32 2.42
CA LYS A 45 9.16 -12.71 1.13
C LYS A 45 10.65 -12.85 0.77
N CYS A 46 11.54 -12.96 1.76
CA CYS A 46 12.98 -13.00 1.54
C CYS A 46 13.50 -14.41 1.22
N SER A 47 13.04 -15.44 1.94
CA SER A 47 13.56 -16.81 1.80
C SER A 47 12.60 -17.79 1.16
N LYS A 48 11.35 -17.39 0.90
CA LYS A 48 10.24 -18.27 0.49
C LYS A 48 10.00 -19.45 1.44
N ASP A 49 10.53 -19.36 2.66
CA ASP A 49 10.29 -20.36 3.68
C ASP A 49 8.83 -20.30 4.11
N ARG A 50 8.19 -21.46 4.09
CA ARG A 50 6.81 -21.63 4.57
C ARG A 50 6.84 -21.75 6.09
N SER A 51 6.13 -20.85 6.75
CA SER A 51 5.91 -20.89 8.19
C SER A 51 4.42 -20.78 8.52
N GLN A 52 4.11 -20.63 9.79
CA GLN A 52 2.74 -20.48 10.29
C GLN A 52 2.68 -19.41 11.38
N PHE A 53 1.53 -18.75 11.48
CA PHE A 53 1.23 -17.78 12.53
C PHE A 53 -0.20 -18.00 13.07
N PRO A 54 -0.45 -17.71 14.35
CA PRO A 54 -1.80 -17.75 14.90
C PRO A 54 -2.63 -16.58 14.36
N CYS A 55 -3.77 -16.87 13.74
CA CYS A 55 -4.67 -15.83 13.22
C CYS A 55 -5.38 -15.10 14.36
N LEU A 56 -4.97 -13.86 14.64
CA LEU A 56 -5.65 -12.99 15.59
C LEU A 56 -6.76 -12.20 14.87
N LYS A 57 -8.02 -12.43 15.24
CA LYS A 57 -9.15 -11.67 14.70
C LYS A 57 -9.61 -10.65 15.71
N VAL A 58 -9.62 -9.39 15.28
CA VAL A 58 -9.89 -8.25 16.15
C VAL A 58 -11.10 -7.51 15.61
N HIS A 59 -12.07 -7.28 16.49
CA HIS A 59 -13.26 -6.50 16.20
C HIS A 59 -13.17 -5.19 16.95
N ILE A 60 -13.46 -4.11 16.25
CA ILE A 60 -13.41 -2.74 16.75
C ILE A 60 -14.79 -2.10 16.66
N LEU A 61 -14.98 -1.03 17.42
CA LEU A 61 -16.09 -0.09 17.28
C LEU A 61 -15.57 1.25 16.78
N TYR A 62 -16.33 1.89 15.92
CA TYR A 62 -16.08 3.26 15.49
C TYR A 62 -17.40 4.01 15.40
N GLU A 63 -17.33 5.31 15.60
CA GLU A 63 -18.49 6.20 15.47
C GLU A 63 -18.50 6.80 14.07
N TRP A 64 -19.66 6.74 13.43
CA TRP A 64 -19.91 7.34 12.13
C TRP A 64 -21.34 7.88 12.11
N ASP A 65 -21.53 9.14 11.73
CA ASP A 65 -22.85 9.78 11.66
C ASP A 65 -23.69 9.58 12.95
N ASN A 66 -23.06 9.77 14.11
CA ASN A 66 -23.65 9.61 15.45
C ASN A 66 -24.18 8.18 15.76
N HIS A 67 -23.74 7.18 14.99
CA HIS A 67 -24.04 5.77 15.20
C HIS A 67 -22.76 4.95 15.40
N ASN A 68 -22.85 3.93 16.24
CA ASN A 68 -21.74 3.02 16.50
C ASN A 68 -21.79 1.85 15.52
N TYR A 69 -20.69 1.64 14.79
CA TYR A 69 -20.51 0.54 13.87
C TYR A 69 -19.38 -0.37 14.34
N SER A 70 -19.46 -1.65 13.98
CA SER A 70 -18.39 -2.61 14.19
C SER A 70 -17.65 -2.92 12.89
N ALA A 71 -16.35 -3.16 13.01
CA ALA A 71 -15.51 -3.56 11.89
C ALA A 71 -14.42 -4.56 12.31
N LYS A 72 -13.97 -5.35 11.35
CA LYS A 72 -12.78 -6.20 11.47
C LYS A 72 -11.55 -5.35 11.23
N LEU A 73 -10.61 -5.42 12.16
CA LEU A 73 -9.34 -4.72 12.06
C LEU A 73 -8.33 -5.56 11.26
N PHE A 74 -7.52 -4.89 10.45
CA PHE A 74 -6.32 -5.40 9.81
C PHE A 74 -5.16 -4.45 10.15
N ASP A 75 -3.93 -4.94 10.11
CA ASP A 75 -2.76 -4.11 10.44
C ASP A 75 -2.58 -3.04 9.35
N THR A 76 -2.56 -3.49 8.10
CA THR A 76 -2.23 -2.68 6.93
C THR A 76 -2.96 -3.18 5.68
N ILE A 77 -2.98 -2.40 4.59
CA ILE A 77 -3.65 -2.80 3.34
C ILE A 77 -3.11 -4.13 2.77
N GLY A 78 -1.81 -4.38 2.90
CA GLY A 78 -1.22 -5.65 2.45
C GLY A 78 -1.71 -6.86 3.27
N THR A 79 -2.03 -6.67 4.55
CA THR A 79 -2.61 -7.73 5.37
C THR A 79 -4.07 -7.99 5.03
N HIS A 80 -4.82 -6.93 4.74
CA HIS A 80 -6.18 -7.01 4.23
C HIS A 80 -6.23 -7.81 2.93
N GLU A 81 -5.41 -7.47 1.94
CA GLU A 81 -5.41 -8.17 0.65
C GLU A 81 -5.09 -9.67 0.77
N ASN A 82 -4.12 -10.03 1.61
CA ASN A 82 -3.68 -11.42 1.76
C ASN A 82 -4.58 -12.27 2.67
N TYR A 83 -5.19 -11.66 3.69
CA TYR A 83 -5.86 -12.40 4.77
C TYR A 83 -7.31 -11.98 5.03
N LYS A 84 -7.92 -11.10 4.21
CA LYS A 84 -9.34 -10.70 4.35
C LYS A 84 -10.32 -11.87 4.46
N LYS A 85 -10.08 -12.96 3.72
CA LYS A 85 -10.93 -14.16 3.74
C LYS A 85 -10.99 -14.80 5.15
N HIS A 86 -9.91 -14.70 5.91
CA HIS A 86 -9.82 -15.24 7.26
C HIS A 86 -10.10 -14.19 8.34
N GLY A 87 -10.03 -12.89 8.00
CA GLY A 87 -10.28 -11.78 8.92
C GLY A 87 -9.18 -11.58 9.98
N CYS A 88 -7.94 -11.94 9.64
CA CYS A 88 -6.82 -11.91 10.59
C CYS A 88 -6.04 -10.61 10.49
N VAL A 89 -5.71 -10.05 11.64
CA VAL A 89 -4.61 -9.10 11.78
C VAL A 89 -3.32 -9.93 11.71
N THR A 90 -2.45 -9.66 10.74
CA THR A 90 -1.17 -10.37 10.63
C THR A 90 0.01 -9.42 10.70
N SER A 91 1.17 -9.98 11.00
CA SER A 91 2.46 -9.32 11.00
C SER A 91 3.36 -9.91 9.90
N THR A 92 4.59 -9.43 9.79
CA THR A 92 5.55 -9.97 8.81
C THR A 92 5.83 -11.45 9.11
N CYS A 93 5.80 -12.31 8.09
CA CYS A 93 6.03 -13.74 8.29
C CYS A 93 7.50 -14.01 8.62
N HIS A 94 7.76 -14.48 9.85
CA HIS A 94 9.05 -14.96 10.29
C HIS A 94 9.24 -16.44 9.95
N ARG A 95 10.51 -16.86 9.86
CA ARG A 95 10.86 -18.25 9.54
C ARG A 95 10.38 -19.22 10.64
N ARG A 96 10.59 -18.86 11.90
CA ARG A 96 10.20 -19.67 13.06
C ARG A 96 8.76 -19.39 13.48
N VAL A 97 8.02 -20.44 13.81
CA VAL A 97 6.62 -20.33 14.25
C VAL A 97 6.54 -19.67 15.63
N GLU A 98 7.56 -19.86 16.45
CA GLU A 98 7.69 -19.27 17.78
C GLU A 98 7.78 -17.74 17.70
N ASP A 99 8.60 -17.24 16.77
CA ASP A 99 8.73 -15.79 16.51
C ASP A 99 7.38 -15.22 16.05
N ASN A 100 6.69 -15.91 15.14
CA ASN A 100 5.36 -15.50 14.68
C ASN A 100 4.33 -15.47 15.82
N ARG A 101 4.32 -16.47 16.72
CA ARG A 101 3.45 -16.46 17.90
C ARG A 101 3.77 -15.28 18.82
N TYR A 102 5.05 -15.07 19.09
CA TYR A 102 5.50 -13.97 19.94
C TYR A 102 5.08 -12.60 19.42
N VAL A 103 5.23 -12.33 18.12
CA VAL A 103 4.81 -11.06 17.53
C VAL A 103 3.29 -10.87 17.61
N VAL A 104 2.51 -11.91 17.34
CA VAL A 104 1.04 -11.84 17.46
C VAL A 104 0.61 -11.61 18.90
N ASP A 105 1.24 -12.28 19.87
CA ASP A 105 0.94 -12.11 21.29
C ASP A 105 1.30 -10.69 21.77
N LEU A 106 2.46 -10.16 21.37
CA LEU A 106 2.84 -8.77 21.66
C LEU A 106 1.84 -7.77 21.08
N PHE A 107 1.40 -7.99 19.84
CA PHE A 107 0.42 -7.13 19.19
C PHE A 107 -0.92 -7.18 19.93
N ARG A 108 -1.38 -8.37 20.32
CA ARG A 108 -2.56 -8.55 21.16
C ARG A 108 -2.46 -7.79 22.48
N MET A 109 -1.33 -7.90 23.17
CA MET A 109 -1.09 -7.19 24.44
C MET A 109 -1.13 -5.66 24.26
N ARG A 110 -0.59 -5.16 23.15
CA ARG A 110 -0.62 -3.73 22.81
C ARG A 110 -2.05 -3.21 22.55
N LEU A 111 -2.88 -4.00 21.87
CA LEU A 111 -4.29 -3.67 21.67
C LEU A 111 -5.05 -3.63 22.99
N LEU A 112 -4.79 -4.61 23.87
CA LEU A 112 -5.45 -4.68 25.17
C LEU A 112 -5.03 -3.54 26.09
N SER A 113 -3.78 -3.07 26.01
CA SER A 113 -3.32 -1.94 26.83
C SER A 113 -3.83 -0.59 26.33
N ARG A 114 -4.09 -0.46 25.03
CA ARG A 114 -4.61 0.76 24.40
C ARG A 114 -5.91 0.48 23.66
N THR A 115 -7.01 0.56 24.39
CA THR A 115 -8.35 0.29 23.84
C THR A 115 -8.85 1.38 22.90
N LYS A 116 -8.27 2.60 22.93
CA LYS A 116 -8.60 3.71 22.01
C LYS A 116 -7.40 4.08 21.15
N PHE A 117 -7.57 4.01 19.84
CA PHE A 117 -6.51 4.29 18.87
C PHE A 117 -7.05 4.90 17.58
N ARG A 118 -6.13 5.46 16.80
CA ARG A 118 -6.42 5.99 15.47
C ARG A 118 -6.40 4.84 14.47
N CYS A 119 -7.35 4.83 13.55
CA CYS A 119 -7.55 3.77 12.58
C CYS A 119 -8.10 4.37 11.28
N TYR A 120 -8.27 3.54 10.26
CA TYR A 120 -8.85 3.93 9.00
C TYR A 120 -9.99 3.00 8.62
N VAL A 121 -11.22 3.52 8.52
CA VAL A 121 -12.45 2.74 8.31
C VAL A 121 -12.96 2.88 6.89
N SER A 122 -13.48 1.81 6.29
CA SER A 122 -14.06 1.84 4.94
C SER A 122 -15.45 2.49 4.96
N GLY A 123 -15.51 3.82 4.83
CA GLY A 123 -16.75 4.60 4.93
C GLY A 123 -17.67 4.48 3.71
N LYS A 124 -17.12 4.24 2.52
CA LYS A 124 -17.87 4.37 1.26
C LYS A 124 -18.64 3.11 0.81
N PHE A 125 -18.26 1.94 1.33
CA PHE A 125 -18.81 0.65 0.87
C PHE A 125 -19.40 -0.23 1.98
N HIS A 126 -19.58 0.30 3.20
CA HIS A 126 -20.08 -0.47 4.34
C HIS A 126 -19.32 -1.79 4.56
N SER A 127 -18.03 -1.87 4.21
CA SER A 127 -17.35 -3.17 4.18
C SER A 127 -17.06 -3.73 5.58
N HIS A 128 -17.43 -3.03 6.67
CA HIS A 128 -17.18 -3.44 8.06
C HIS A 128 -15.71 -3.85 8.28
N GLU A 129 -14.79 -3.11 7.65
CA GLU A 129 -13.36 -3.36 7.67
C GLU A 129 -12.62 -2.08 8.02
N ALA A 130 -11.53 -2.23 8.76
CA ALA A 130 -10.67 -1.14 9.19
C ALA A 130 -9.20 -1.53 9.12
N LEU A 131 -8.35 -0.55 8.90
CA LEU A 131 -6.89 -0.67 8.93
C LEU A 131 -6.35 0.06 10.17
N MET A 132 -5.30 -0.49 10.78
CA MET A 132 -4.57 0.20 11.84
C MET A 132 -3.71 1.31 11.24
N ASP A 133 -2.87 0.96 10.26
CA ASP A 133 -1.90 1.86 9.65
C ASP A 133 -2.06 1.93 8.13
N LYS A 134 -1.82 3.13 7.58
CA LYS A 134 -1.68 3.36 6.15
C LYS A 134 -0.23 3.50 5.75
N PHE A 135 0.20 2.72 4.74
CA PHE A 135 1.57 2.81 4.22
C PHE A 135 1.73 3.87 3.14
N HIS A 136 0.76 4.04 2.25
CA HIS A 136 0.91 4.98 1.14
C HIS A 136 0.50 6.38 1.59
N ARG A 137 1.49 7.13 2.09
CA ARG A 137 1.33 8.58 2.26
C ARG A 137 1.26 9.23 0.87
N PRO A 138 0.41 10.27 0.69
CA PRO A 138 0.26 10.96 -0.59
C PRO A 138 1.60 11.51 -1.14
N GLN A 139 2.53 11.86 -0.25
CA GLN A 139 3.88 12.30 -0.60
C GLN A 139 4.70 11.22 -1.33
N THR A 140 4.62 9.96 -0.88
CA THR A 140 5.36 8.85 -1.49
C THR A 140 4.90 8.59 -2.92
N ILE A 141 3.61 8.73 -3.18
CA ILE A 141 3.03 8.58 -4.53
C ILE A 141 3.44 9.76 -5.41
N PHE A 142 3.38 10.98 -4.88
CA PHE A 142 3.83 12.16 -5.62
C PHE A 142 5.27 11.98 -6.11
N HIS A 143 6.19 11.62 -5.21
CA HIS A 143 7.58 11.39 -5.59
C HIS A 143 7.74 10.20 -6.56
N SER A 144 6.97 9.13 -6.40
CA SER A 144 7.07 7.95 -7.27
C SER A 144 6.65 8.22 -8.73
N ALA A 145 5.72 9.15 -8.96
CA ALA A 145 5.28 9.52 -10.32
C ALA A 145 6.03 10.77 -10.86
N PHE A 146 6.37 11.71 -9.98
CA PHE A 146 6.99 12.98 -10.35
C PHE A 146 8.37 12.81 -10.97
N TRP A 147 9.25 12.02 -10.34
CA TRP A 147 10.63 11.88 -10.82
C TRP A 147 10.73 11.18 -12.19
N PRO A 148 10.03 10.06 -12.44
CA PRO A 148 10.02 9.46 -13.78
C PRO A 148 9.45 10.39 -14.85
N GLY A 149 8.36 11.10 -14.53
CA GLY A 149 7.75 12.08 -15.44
C GLY A 149 8.70 13.22 -15.80
N LEU A 150 9.41 13.76 -14.80
CA LEU A 150 10.40 14.82 -15.01
C LEU A 150 11.55 14.36 -15.94
N ILE A 151 12.07 13.15 -15.72
CA ILE A 151 13.15 12.58 -16.55
C ILE A 151 12.68 12.36 -17.99
N PHE A 152 11.45 11.90 -18.19
CA PHE A 152 10.88 11.72 -19.52
C PHE A 152 10.74 13.06 -20.26
N ILE A 153 10.21 14.09 -19.60
CA ILE A 153 10.07 15.43 -20.19
C ILE A 153 11.43 16.02 -20.54
N ALA A 154 12.40 15.94 -19.64
CA ALA A 154 13.77 16.42 -19.90
C ALA A 154 14.40 15.70 -21.10
N SER A 155 14.23 14.38 -21.20
CA SER A 155 14.73 13.58 -22.33
C SER A 155 14.07 13.96 -23.66
N LEU A 156 12.75 14.20 -23.64
CA LEU A 156 12.00 14.64 -24.82
C LEU A 156 12.48 16.01 -25.30
N VAL A 157 12.69 16.96 -24.39
CA VAL A 157 13.20 18.29 -24.71
C VAL A 157 14.59 18.18 -25.35
N LEU A 158 15.49 17.38 -24.80
CA LEU A 158 16.83 17.17 -25.37
C LEU A 158 16.77 16.56 -26.78
N LEU A 159 15.87 15.59 -27.03
CA LEU A 159 15.67 15.02 -28.35
C LEU A 159 15.13 16.04 -29.35
N LEU A 160 14.16 16.86 -28.96
CA LEU A 160 13.62 17.91 -29.82
C LEU A 160 14.68 18.96 -30.17
N MET A 161 15.50 19.36 -29.20
CA MET A 161 16.60 20.29 -29.42
C MET A 161 17.64 19.71 -30.39
N THR A 162 18.06 18.45 -30.20
CA THR A 162 19.03 17.81 -31.12
C THR A 162 18.46 17.65 -32.53
N LEU A 163 17.19 17.27 -32.69
CA LEU A 163 16.52 17.20 -33.99
C LEU A 163 16.41 18.57 -34.66
N PHE A 164 16.09 19.62 -33.90
CA PHE A 164 16.04 20.99 -34.40
C PHE A 164 17.41 21.45 -34.89
N PHE A 165 18.46 21.29 -34.08
CA PHE A 165 19.82 21.65 -34.47
C PHE A 165 20.33 20.84 -35.66
N HIS A 166 20.01 19.55 -35.73
CA HIS A 166 20.39 18.70 -36.85
C HIS A 166 19.66 19.10 -38.16
N ARG A 167 18.35 19.36 -38.11
CA ARG A 167 17.59 19.86 -39.26
C ARG A 167 18.08 21.23 -39.70
N TYR A 168 18.35 22.13 -38.77
CA TYR A 168 18.91 23.45 -39.05
C TYR A 168 20.28 23.37 -39.74
N ARG A 169 21.18 22.53 -39.23
CA ARG A 169 22.51 22.31 -39.83
C ARG A 169 22.42 21.65 -41.22
N SER A 170 21.52 20.70 -41.40
CA SER A 170 21.25 20.07 -42.71
C SER A 170 20.74 21.08 -43.74
N TRP A 171 19.78 21.92 -43.37
CA TRP A 171 19.28 23.01 -44.22
C TRP A 171 20.36 24.04 -44.57
N LYS A 172 21.23 24.39 -43.62
CA LYS A 172 22.36 25.29 -43.87
C LYS A 172 23.38 24.69 -44.85
N HIS A 173 23.60 23.38 -44.82
CA HIS A 173 24.48 22.71 -45.78
C HIS A 173 23.88 22.60 -47.19
N HIS A 174 22.56 22.38 -47.32
CA HIS A 174 21.90 22.37 -48.63
C HIS A 174 21.83 23.74 -49.31
N SER A 175 21.64 24.81 -48.54
CA SER A 175 21.64 26.18 -49.09
C SER A 175 23.02 26.59 -49.64
N LEU A 176 24.11 26.17 -48.99
CA LEU A 176 25.48 26.42 -49.46
C LEU A 176 25.91 25.61 -50.69
N LEU A 177 25.14 24.60 -51.11
CA LEU A 177 25.41 23.80 -52.32
C LEU A 177 24.61 24.27 -53.55
N LEU A 178 23.71 25.23 -53.36
CA LEU A 178 22.84 25.80 -54.39
C LEU A 178 23.24 27.24 -54.80
N ASP A 179 24.28 27.80 -54.15
CA ASP A 179 25.02 29.01 -54.55
C ASP A 179 26.37 28.62 -55.17
#